data_AF-A0A8T3WFD3-F1
#
_entry.id   AF-A0A8T3WFD3-F1
#
_cell.length_a   1.000
_cell.length_b   1.000
_cell.length_c   1.000
_cell.angle_alpha   90.00
_cell.angle_beta   90.00
_cell.angle_gamma   90.00
#
_symmetry.space_group_name_H-M   'P 1'
#
loop_
_entity.id
_entity.type
_entity.pdbx_description
1 polymer ?
#
loop_
_entity_poly.entity_id
_entity_poly.type
_entity_poly.pdbx_seq_one_letter_code
_entity_poly.pdbx_strand_id
1 'polypeptide(L)'
;MVANRKVSDRTSNYFYNEWSELNELLGRNAYGDKELTEEEINRAWDLIAHPRFFGENGEKCWVCKEHTAIYDTGLCQGHANYALCTRK
;
A
#
# COMPACT_ATOMS: atom_id res chain seq x y z
N MET A 1 48.49 19.39 7.59
CA MET A 1 48.10 19.00 6.22
C MET A 1 46.84 18.18 6.32
N VAL A 2 45.76 18.70 5.78
CA VAL A 2 44.38 18.19 5.90
C VAL A 2 44.16 17.19 4.76
N ALA A 3 43.64 16.01 5.07
CA ALA A 3 43.03 15.15 4.06
C ALA A 3 41.75 14.57 4.63
N ASN A 4 40.70 15.38 4.50
CA ASN A 4 39.30 15.01 4.59
C ASN A 4 39.03 13.79 3.68
N ARG A 5 38.80 12.62 4.27
CA ARG A 5 38.28 11.48 3.51
C ARG A 5 36.78 11.39 3.71
N LYS A 6 36.11 12.10 2.79
CA LYS A 6 34.76 11.93 2.26
C LYS A 6 33.79 11.13 3.13
N VAL A 7 32.88 11.89 3.72
CA VAL A 7 31.47 11.54 3.94
C VAL A 7 31.00 10.60 2.84
N SER A 8 30.92 9.31 3.14
CA SER A 8 30.01 8.44 2.38
C SER A 8 28.63 8.71 2.95
N ASP A 9 28.03 9.76 2.42
CA ASP A 9 26.59 9.92 2.32
C ASP A 9 26.08 8.60 1.77
N ARG A 10 25.67 7.70 2.66
CA ARG A 10 24.69 6.69 2.34
C ARG A 10 23.39 7.46 2.20
N THR A 11 23.27 8.19 1.10
CA THR A 11 22.02 8.36 0.38
C THR A 11 21.56 6.96 0.01
N SER A 12 21.08 6.22 1.03
CA SER A 12 20.07 5.22 0.79
C SER A 12 18.93 6.05 0.24
N ASN A 13 18.83 6.06 -1.09
CA ASN A 13 17.65 6.44 -1.82
C ASN A 13 16.49 5.86 -1.04
N TYR A 14 15.84 6.70 -0.25
CA TYR A 14 14.47 6.45 0.15
C TYR A 14 13.76 6.45 -1.20
N PHE A 15 13.64 5.26 -1.79
CA PHE A 15 12.48 4.95 -2.59
C PHE A 15 11.33 5.25 -1.64
N TYR A 16 10.88 6.51 -1.65
CA TYR A 16 9.50 6.83 -1.41
C TYR A 16 8.78 5.98 -2.45
N ASN A 17 8.54 4.71 -2.10
CA ASN A 17 7.39 3.98 -2.57
C ASN A 17 6.28 5.00 -2.38
N GLU A 18 5.78 5.58 -3.46
CA GLU A 18 4.54 6.34 -3.39
C GLU A 18 3.50 5.31 -2.99
N TRP A 19 3.33 5.13 -1.67
CA TRP A 19 2.26 4.30 -1.12
C TRP A 19 0.99 4.88 -1.71
N SER A 20 0.25 4.06 -2.46
CA SER A 20 -1.04 4.49 -2.97
C SER A 20 -1.93 4.96 -1.82
N GLU A 21 -2.86 5.85 -2.15
CA GLU A 21 -3.97 6.22 -1.29
C GLU A 21 -4.67 4.99 -0.66
N LEU A 22 -4.88 3.91 -1.44
CA LEU A 22 -5.55 2.70 -0.93
C LEU A 22 -4.73 1.99 0.16
N ASN A 23 -3.44 1.77 -0.09
CA ASN A 23 -2.54 1.14 0.87
C ASN A 23 -2.41 1.96 2.17
N GLU A 24 -2.38 3.29 2.07
CA GLU A 24 -2.39 4.16 3.25
C GLU A 24 -3.70 4.01 4.04
N LEU A 25 -4.85 4.07 3.36
CA LEU A 25 -6.16 3.93 3.99
C LEU A 25 -6.34 2.56 4.64
N LEU A 26 -5.94 1.46 3.97
CA LEU A 26 -5.97 0.13 4.57
C LEU A 26 -4.97 -0.01 5.72
N GLY A 27 -3.79 0.58 5.62
CA GLY A 27 -2.80 0.58 6.70
C GLY A 27 -3.28 1.33 7.93
N ARG A 28 -3.90 2.50 7.74
CA ARG A 28 -4.56 3.27 8.80
C ARG A 28 -5.76 2.52 9.37
N ASN A 29 -6.56 1.88 8.52
CA ASN A 29 -7.65 1.06 8.99
C ASN A 29 -7.11 -0.10 9.82
N ALA A 30 -6.05 -0.80 9.41
CA ALA A 30 -5.52 -2.01 10.04
C ALA A 30 -4.65 -1.76 11.30
N TYR A 31 -3.92 -0.65 11.36
CA TYR A 31 -2.96 -0.36 12.43
C TYR A 31 -3.08 1.05 13.05
N GLY A 32 -3.88 1.95 12.47
CA GLY A 32 -4.03 3.31 12.96
C GLY A 32 -4.73 3.38 14.31
N ASP A 33 -4.36 4.41 15.09
CA ASP A 33 -4.96 4.76 16.38
C ASP A 33 -6.32 5.46 16.24
N LYS A 34 -6.64 5.91 15.02
CA LYS A 34 -7.88 6.61 14.67
C LYS A 34 -8.65 5.82 13.62
N GLU A 35 -9.95 5.69 13.83
CA GLU A 35 -10.86 5.18 12.80
C GLU A 35 -10.83 6.07 11.56
N LEU A 36 -11.02 5.46 10.40
CA LEU A 36 -11.20 6.20 9.15
C LEU A 36 -12.51 7.00 9.19
N THR A 37 -12.52 8.19 8.59
CA THR A 37 -13.78 8.93 8.40
C THR A 37 -14.66 8.25 7.36
N GLU A 38 -15.95 8.60 7.31
CA GLU A 38 -16.87 8.05 6.31
C GLU A 38 -16.41 8.36 4.88
N GLU A 39 -15.85 9.55 4.65
CA GLU A 39 -15.27 9.94 3.37
C GLU A 39 -14.06 9.07 2.99
N GLU A 40 -13.18 8.80 3.95
CA GLU A 40 -12.00 7.95 3.76
C GLU A 40 -12.38 6.48 3.49
N ILE A 41 -13.41 5.99 4.18
CA ILE A 41 -13.97 4.65 3.94
C ILE A 41 -14.54 4.58 2.52
N ASN A 42 -15.38 5.54 2.13
CA ASN A 42 -15.96 5.61 0.78
C ASN A 42 -14.86 5.69 -0.28
N ARG A 43 -13.78 6.42 0.02
CA ARG A 43 -12.63 6.54 -0.87
C ARG A 43 -11.87 5.21 -1.01
N ALA A 44 -11.65 4.49 0.08
CA ALA A 44 -11.06 3.16 0.03
C ALA A 44 -11.93 2.19 -0.78
N TRP A 45 -13.25 2.23 -0.63
CA TRP A 45 -14.18 1.42 -1.43
C TRP A 45 -14.09 1.71 -2.92
N ASP A 46 -14.04 2.99 -3.32
CA ASP A 46 -13.88 3.39 -4.72
C ASP A 46 -12.57 2.87 -5.33
N LEU A 47 -11.47 2.98 -4.57
CA LEU A 47 -10.16 2.48 -5.00
C LEU A 47 -10.12 0.94 -5.11
N ILE A 48 -10.84 0.22 -4.25
CA ILE A 48 -10.96 -1.25 -4.34
C ILE A 48 -11.87 -1.67 -5.49
N ALA A 49 -12.92 -0.89 -5.80
CA ALA A 49 -13.81 -1.14 -6.92
C ALA A 49 -13.10 -0.92 -8.27
N HIS A 50 -12.18 0.05 -8.33
CA HIS A 50 -11.43 0.41 -9.53
C HIS A 50 -9.91 0.27 -9.35
N PRO A 51 -9.40 -0.94 -9.05
CA PRO A 51 -8.00 -1.14 -8.74
C PRO A 51 -7.13 -1.05 -9.99
N ARG A 52 -5.93 -0.50 -9.81
CA ARG A 52 -4.85 -0.70 -10.77
C ARG A 52 -4.10 -1.97 -10.41
N PHE A 53 -4.06 -2.95 -11.32
CA PHE A 53 -3.28 -4.17 -11.14
C PHE A 53 -1.87 -3.99 -11.70
N PHE A 54 -0.89 -4.74 -11.17
CA PHE A 54 0.42 -4.88 -11.81
C PHE A 54 0.22 -5.39 -13.25
N GLY A 55 0.58 -4.57 -14.26
CA GLY A 55 0.43 -4.91 -15.68
C GLY A 55 1.15 -6.20 -16.08
N GLU A 56 0.85 -6.71 -17.29
CA GLU A 56 1.26 -7.94 -18.04
C GLU A 56 1.85 -9.18 -17.31
N ASN A 57 2.65 -9.04 -16.26
CA ASN A 57 3.16 -10.12 -15.42
C ASN A 57 2.33 -10.38 -14.14
N GLY A 58 1.30 -9.57 -13.86
CA GLY A 58 0.21 -9.85 -12.94
C GLY A 58 0.60 -10.55 -11.64
N GLU A 59 1.21 -9.81 -10.71
CA GLU A 59 1.49 -10.35 -9.38
C GLU A 59 0.21 -10.91 -8.76
N LYS A 60 0.35 -12.05 -8.07
CA LYS A 60 -0.77 -12.69 -7.38
C LYS A 60 -0.90 -12.15 -5.97
N CYS A 61 -2.13 -12.04 -5.51
CA CYS A 61 -2.46 -11.62 -4.17
C CYS A 61 -1.63 -12.41 -3.16
N TRP A 62 -0.91 -11.71 -2.28
CA TRP A 62 -0.03 -12.38 -1.34
C TRP A 62 -0.73 -13.29 -0.32
N VAL A 63 -2.05 -13.14 -0.15
CA VAL A 63 -2.88 -13.97 0.75
C VAL A 63 -3.37 -15.23 0.05
N CYS A 64 -4.19 -15.11 -1.01
CA CYS A 64 -4.75 -16.31 -1.69
C CYS A 64 -3.87 -16.87 -2.80
N LYS A 65 -2.89 -16.13 -3.32
CA LYS A 65 -2.01 -16.52 -4.45
C LYS A 65 -2.74 -16.85 -5.77
N GLU A 66 -4.06 -16.70 -5.84
CA GLU A 66 -4.88 -17.06 -6.99
C GLU A 66 -5.27 -15.84 -7.84
N HIS A 67 -5.72 -14.77 -7.18
CA HIS A 67 -6.24 -13.57 -7.82
C HIS A 67 -5.15 -12.53 -8.06
N THR A 68 -5.32 -11.66 -9.05
CA THR A 68 -4.37 -10.57 -9.33
C THR A 68 -4.32 -9.60 -8.16
N ALA A 69 -3.12 -9.24 -7.75
CA ALA A 69 -2.82 -8.25 -6.73
C ALA A 69 -2.97 -6.84 -7.29
N ILE A 70 -3.62 -5.98 -6.51
CA ILE A 70 -3.64 -4.54 -6.71
C ILE A 70 -2.19 -4.04 -6.54
N TYR A 71 -1.77 -3.14 -7.44
CA TYR A 71 -0.39 -2.68 -7.65
C TYR A 71 0.32 -2.18 -6.38
N ASP A 72 -0.43 -1.75 -5.39
CA ASP A 72 0.09 -1.01 -4.25
C ASP A 72 -0.03 -1.78 -2.92
N THR A 73 -1.07 -2.58 -2.78
CA THR A 73 -1.40 -3.32 -1.55
C THR A 73 -0.90 -4.75 -1.58
N GLY A 74 -0.60 -5.30 -2.77
CA GLY A 74 -0.32 -6.72 -2.93
C GLY A 74 -1.54 -7.62 -2.69
N LEU A 75 -2.71 -7.05 -2.36
CA LEU A 75 -3.97 -7.76 -2.08
C LEU A 75 -4.83 -7.83 -3.34
N CYS A 76 -5.67 -8.85 -3.50
CA CYS A 76 -6.77 -8.76 -4.48
C CYS A 76 -7.95 -7.98 -3.89
N GLN A 77 -8.89 -7.57 -4.75
CA GLN A 77 -10.09 -6.82 -4.35
C GLN A 77 -10.82 -7.45 -3.16
N GLY A 78 -11.01 -8.78 -3.17
CA GLY A 78 -11.69 -9.48 -2.09
C GLY A 78 -10.99 -9.34 -0.74
N HIS A 79 -9.66 -9.48 -0.70
CA HIS A 79 -8.91 -9.33 0.56
C HIS A 79 -8.75 -7.88 0.96
N ALA A 80 -8.68 -6.94 0.02
CA ALA A 80 -8.69 -5.51 0.32
C ALA A 80 -10.03 -5.09 0.95
N ASN A 81 -11.15 -5.56 0.41
CA ASN A 81 -12.48 -5.35 1.00
C ASN A 81 -12.59 -5.97 2.39
N TYR A 82 -12.10 -7.20 2.55
CA TYR A 82 -12.07 -7.85 3.86
C TYR A 82 -11.27 -7.02 4.87
N ALA A 83 -10.07 -6.58 4.50
CA ALA A 83 -9.21 -5.75 5.34
C ALA A 83 -9.85 -4.41 5.73
N LEU A 84 -10.67 -3.82 4.85
CA LEU A 84 -11.44 -2.61 5.16
C LEU A 84 -12.60 -2.90 6.15
N CYS A 85 -13.29 -4.03 5.99
CA CYS A 85 -14.47 -4.39 6.79
C CYS A 85 -14.19 -4.98 8.18
N THR A 86 -13.00 -5.55 8.41
CA THR A 86 -12.77 -6.43 9.58
C THR A 86 -12.30 -5.75 10.84
N ARG A 87 -12.02 -4.44 10.81
CA ARG A 87 -11.77 -3.68 12.03
C ARG A 87 -13.06 -2.96 12.44
N LYS A 88 -13.58 -3.37 13.59
CA LYS A 88 -14.63 -2.73 14.38
C LYS A 88 -14.21 -2.83 15.84
#